data_AF-A0A1V3X1C7-F1
#
_entry.id   AF-A0A1V3X1C7-F1
#
_cell.length_a   1.000
_cell.length_b   1.000
_cell.length_c   1.000
_cell.angle_alpha   90.00
_cell.angle_beta   90.00
_cell.angle_gamma   90.00
#
_symmetry.space_group_name_H-M   'P 1'
#
loop_
_entity.id
_entity.type
_entity.pdbx_description
1 polymer ?
#
loop_
_entity_poly.entity_id
_entity_poly.type
_entity_poly.pdbx_seq_one_letter_code
_entity_poly.pdbx_strand_id
1 'polypeptide(L)'
;MIMYSRAQLALIRPGAEVTALREIFAEMLAQPDVVRYLGDLVSGADIRYAAGPDDHPLVGRWVPDFAVANSRGTTRVAELARDGRPLLVDLTGQGVVEEAAAGIASRITVAAGRPVGDVPATALLVRPDGYVAWASAAPTPNIADLDGELNRWFGVTLT
;
A
#
# COMPACT_ATOMS: atom_id res chain seq x y z
N MET A 1 13.43 6.13 -13.15
CA MET A 1 14.77 6.00 -12.52
C MET A 1 15.90 6.76 -13.23
N ILE A 2 16.09 6.68 -14.56
CA ILE A 2 17.24 7.32 -15.25
C ILE A 2 17.28 8.86 -15.13
N MET A 3 16.12 9.52 -15.11
CA MET A 3 16.04 10.99 -15.01
C MET A 3 16.54 11.50 -13.65
N TYR A 4 16.16 10.83 -12.56
CA TYR A 4 16.55 11.20 -11.20
C TYR A 4 18.07 11.12 -10.98
N SER A 5 18.69 10.00 -11.35
CA SER A 5 20.13 9.83 -11.17
C SER A 5 20.94 10.85 -11.97
N ARG A 6 20.47 11.23 -13.17
CA ARG A 6 21.07 12.33 -13.95
C ARG A 6 20.94 13.69 -13.28
N ALA A 7 19.79 13.98 -12.66
CA ALA A 7 19.58 15.21 -11.90
C ALA A 7 20.48 15.30 -10.66
N GLN A 8 20.61 14.20 -9.90
CA GLN A 8 21.56 14.13 -8.78
C GLN A 8 23.00 14.36 -9.22
N LEU A 9 23.42 13.70 -10.31
CA LEU A 9 24.76 13.89 -10.87
C LEU A 9 25.01 15.35 -11.26
N ALA A 10 24.00 16.07 -11.76
CA ALA A 10 24.13 17.49 -12.05
C ALA A 10 24.31 18.33 -10.77
N LEU A 11 23.57 18.02 -9.70
CA LEU A 11 23.66 18.73 -8.41
C LEU A 11 24.96 18.49 -7.63
N ILE A 12 25.63 17.35 -7.84
CA ILE A 12 26.90 17.01 -7.16
C ILE A 12 28.11 17.68 -7.83
N ARG A 13 27.97 18.21 -9.06
CA ARG A 13 29.09 18.81 -9.77
C ARG A 13 29.69 20.01 -9.02
N PRO A 14 31.02 20.19 -9.05
CA PRO A 14 31.65 21.39 -8.53
C PRO A 14 31.32 22.61 -9.40
N GLY A 15 31.32 23.81 -8.80
CA GLY A 15 31.06 25.08 -9.48
C GLY A 15 30.32 26.08 -8.59
N ALA A 16 30.57 27.37 -8.78
CA ALA A 16 29.90 28.42 -8.01
C ALA A 16 28.40 28.47 -8.33
N GLU A 17 28.05 28.25 -9.59
CA GLU A 17 26.68 28.23 -10.11
C GLU A 17 25.89 27.03 -9.56
N VAL A 18 26.53 25.86 -9.51
CA VAL A 18 25.93 24.66 -8.89
C VAL A 18 25.82 24.83 -7.38
N THR A 19 26.73 25.58 -6.75
CA THR A 19 26.63 25.94 -5.33
C THR A 19 25.42 26.80 -5.05
N ALA A 20 25.22 27.88 -5.80
CA ALA A 20 24.03 28.72 -5.68
C ALA A 20 22.74 27.93 -5.94
N LEU A 21 22.74 27.02 -6.92
CA LEU A 21 21.59 26.14 -7.18
C LEU A 21 21.27 25.24 -5.98
N ARG A 22 22.29 24.67 -5.33
CA ARG A 22 22.12 23.85 -4.11
C ARG A 22 21.57 24.66 -2.94
N GLU A 23 21.93 25.93 -2.80
CA GLU A 23 21.40 26.81 -1.76
C GLU A 23 19.89 27.02 -1.94
N ILE A 24 19.44 27.35 -3.16
CA ILE A 24 18.01 27.47 -3.48
C ILE A 24 17.28 26.14 -3.27
N PHE A 25 17.87 25.03 -3.71
CA PHE A 25 17.29 23.70 -3.48
C PHE A 25 17.17 23.37 -1.98
N ALA A 26 18.14 23.79 -1.16
CA ALA A 26 18.09 23.61 0.29
C ALA A 26 16.95 24.43 0.93
N GLU A 27 16.68 25.64 0.44
CA GLU A 27 15.50 26.41 0.87
C GLU A 27 14.19 25.71 0.50
N MET A 28 14.10 25.12 -0.70
CA MET A 28 12.94 24.31 -1.08
C MET A 28 12.77 23.08 -0.21
N LEU A 29 13.87 22.42 0.19
CA LEU A 29 13.88 21.28 1.11
C LEU A 29 13.47 21.64 2.56
N ALA A 30 13.26 22.91 2.88
CA ALA A 30 12.61 23.30 4.13
C ALA A 30 11.07 23.15 4.07
N GLN A 31 10.48 22.95 2.88
CA GLN A 31 9.04 22.80 2.69
C GLN A 31 8.64 21.32 2.80
N PRO A 32 7.74 20.95 3.73
CA PRO A 32 7.35 19.54 3.94
C PRO A 32 6.83 18.84 2.68
N ASP A 33 6.10 19.55 1.82
CA ASP A 33 5.54 18.97 0.59
C ASP A 33 6.63 18.62 -0.43
N VAL A 34 7.68 19.45 -0.53
CA VAL A 34 8.84 19.18 -1.41
C VAL A 34 9.62 17.99 -0.89
N VAL A 35 9.86 17.94 0.42
CA VAL A 35 10.56 16.82 1.05
C VAL A 35 9.78 15.52 0.87
N ARG A 36 8.45 15.55 1.04
CA ARG A 36 7.58 14.39 0.81
C ARG A 36 7.64 13.93 -0.64
N TYR A 37 7.44 14.83 -1.61
CA TYR A 37 7.50 14.47 -3.03
C TYR A 37 8.85 13.83 -3.41
N LEU A 38 9.96 14.43 -2.99
CA LEU A 38 11.29 13.88 -3.28
C LEU A 38 11.53 12.58 -2.51
N GLY A 39 11.09 12.47 -1.26
CA GLY A 39 11.16 11.25 -0.48
C GLY A 39 10.43 10.09 -1.16
N ASP A 40 9.21 10.34 -1.64
CA ASP A 40 8.40 9.36 -2.35
C ASP A 40 9.07 8.94 -3.67
N LEU A 41 9.55 9.91 -4.46
CA LEU A 41 10.24 9.67 -5.73
C LEU A 41 11.53 8.84 -5.57
N VAL A 42 12.30 9.09 -4.50
CA VAL A 42 13.60 8.45 -4.27
C VAL A 42 13.45 7.05 -3.68
N SER A 43 12.50 6.89 -2.75
CA SER A 43 12.18 5.60 -2.17
C SER A 43 11.39 4.69 -3.12
N GLY A 44 10.76 5.27 -4.14
CA GLY A 44 9.79 4.58 -5.00
C GLY A 44 8.43 4.39 -4.33
N ALA A 45 8.15 5.09 -3.22
CA ALA A 45 6.83 5.05 -2.58
C ALA A 45 5.73 5.70 -3.44
N ASP A 46 6.12 6.48 -4.47
CA ASP A 46 5.23 7.03 -5.48
C ASP A 46 4.80 6.01 -6.57
N ILE A 47 5.43 4.82 -6.61
CA ILE A 47 5.09 3.78 -7.59
C ILE A 47 3.64 3.35 -7.38
N ARG A 48 2.86 3.45 -8.46
CA ARG A 48 1.47 3.00 -8.50
C ARG A 48 1.18 2.23 -9.78
N TYR A 49 0.64 1.02 -9.62
CA TYR A 49 0.07 0.28 -10.75
C TYR A 49 -1.28 0.88 -11.17
N ALA A 50 -1.61 0.76 -12.45
CA ALA A 50 -2.85 1.29 -13.00
C ALA A 50 -4.07 0.76 -12.23
N ALA A 51 -4.93 1.68 -11.84
CA ALA A 51 -6.22 1.44 -11.21
C ALA A 51 -7.32 2.07 -12.09
N GLY A 52 -8.51 1.48 -12.07
CA GLY A 52 -9.69 2.03 -12.71
C GLY A 52 -10.14 3.37 -12.07
N PRO A 53 -10.95 4.16 -12.77
CA PRO A 53 -11.44 5.44 -12.26
C PRO A 53 -12.31 5.32 -11.00
N ASP A 54 -13.00 4.18 -10.84
CA ASP A 54 -13.89 3.90 -9.70
C ASP A 54 -13.22 3.08 -8.59
N ASP A 55 -11.93 2.72 -8.76
CA ASP A 55 -11.20 1.94 -7.78
C ASP A 55 -10.88 2.76 -6.52
N HIS A 56 -10.81 2.07 -5.38
CA HIS A 56 -10.39 2.68 -4.14
C HIS A 56 -9.00 3.35 -4.27
N PRO A 57 -8.74 4.53 -3.67
CA PRO A 57 -7.48 5.27 -3.85
C PRO A 57 -6.19 4.51 -3.49
N LEU A 58 -6.30 3.47 -2.65
CA LEU A 58 -5.19 2.58 -2.30
C LEU A 58 -4.87 1.55 -3.40
N VAL A 59 -5.80 1.23 -4.30
CA VAL A 59 -5.56 0.23 -5.36
C VAL A 59 -4.39 0.64 -6.23
N GLY A 60 -3.49 -0.32 -6.42
CA GLY A 60 -2.24 -0.17 -7.15
C GLY A 60 -1.12 0.50 -6.35
N ARG A 61 -1.35 0.96 -5.11
CA ARG A 61 -0.31 1.54 -4.24
C ARG A 61 0.29 0.49 -3.31
N TRP A 62 1.46 0.82 -2.77
CA TRP A 62 2.04 0.08 -1.64
C TRP A 62 1.08 0.14 -0.44
N VAL A 63 0.94 -0.97 0.28
CA VAL A 63 0.07 -1.04 1.46
C VAL A 63 0.55 -0.08 2.57
N PRO A 64 -0.33 0.71 3.21
CA PRO A 64 0.06 1.54 4.36
C PRO A 64 0.67 0.71 5.49
N ASP A 65 1.61 1.28 6.25
CA ASP A 65 2.14 0.63 7.46
C ASP A 65 1.15 0.81 8.62
N PHE A 66 0.45 -0.26 8.97
CA PHE A 66 -0.45 -0.34 10.12
C PHE A 66 -0.36 -1.72 10.77
N ALA A 67 -1.02 -1.87 11.91
CA ALA A 67 -1.16 -3.17 12.58
C ALA A 67 -2.62 -3.56 12.79
N VAL A 68 -2.87 -4.86 12.86
CA VAL A 68 -4.18 -5.44 13.14
C VAL A 68 -4.17 -5.95 14.58
N ALA A 69 -5.05 -5.41 15.41
CA ALA A 69 -5.24 -5.82 16.80
C ALA A 69 -6.49 -6.71 16.95
N ASN A 70 -6.29 -7.91 17.49
CA ASN A 70 -7.36 -8.87 17.80
C ASN A 70 -7.09 -9.58 19.14
N SER A 71 -7.88 -10.60 19.47
CA SER A 71 -7.78 -11.35 20.73
C SER A 71 -6.44 -12.05 20.95
N ARG A 72 -5.67 -12.30 19.88
CA ARG A 72 -4.34 -12.93 19.93
C ARG A 72 -3.20 -11.92 20.09
N GLY A 73 -3.49 -10.63 19.98
CA GLY A 73 -2.52 -9.55 20.08
C GLY A 73 -2.56 -8.60 18.88
N THR A 74 -1.49 -7.84 18.72
CA THR A 74 -1.33 -6.85 17.65
C THR A 74 -0.20 -7.27 16.73
N THR A 75 -0.48 -7.37 15.43
CA THR A 75 0.50 -7.80 14.42
C THR A 75 0.58 -6.78 13.30
N ARG A 76 1.79 -6.35 12.91
CA ARG A 76 1.96 -5.41 11.79
C ARG A 76 1.67 -6.08 10.45
N VAL A 77 1.14 -5.33 9.50
CA VAL A 77 0.83 -5.83 8.15
C VAL A 77 2.06 -6.41 7.46
N ALA A 78 3.22 -5.77 7.62
CA ALA A 78 4.48 -6.28 7.08
C ALA A 78 4.87 -7.66 7.64
N GLU A 79 4.41 -8.02 8.85
CA GLU A 79 4.67 -9.33 9.45
C GLU A 79 3.69 -10.38 8.94
N LEU A 80 2.43 -10.00 8.73
CA LEU A 80 1.41 -10.84 8.13
C LEU A 80 1.79 -11.25 6.69
N ALA A 81 2.50 -10.40 5.96
CA ALA A 81 2.94 -10.65 4.59
C ALA A 81 4.22 -11.52 4.47
N ARG A 82 4.86 -11.93 5.58
CA ARG A 82 6.16 -12.62 5.57
C ARG A 82 6.13 -14.00 4.89
N ASP A 83 4.97 -14.64 4.81
CA ASP A 83 4.84 -15.95 4.17
C ASP A 83 4.78 -15.88 2.63
N GLY A 84 4.76 -14.68 2.05
CA GLY A 84 4.71 -14.46 0.61
C GLY A 84 3.38 -14.85 -0.03
N ARG A 85 2.31 -15.03 0.75
CA ARG A 85 0.96 -15.33 0.25
C ARG A 85 0.16 -14.04 0.07
N PRO A 86 -0.91 -14.06 -0.76
CA PRO A 86 -1.85 -12.95 -0.80
C PRO A 86 -2.44 -12.73 0.60
N LEU A 87 -2.49 -11.47 1.02
CA LEU A 87 -2.96 -11.09 2.35
C LEU A 87 -4.31 -10.39 2.23
N LEU A 88 -5.33 -10.94 2.86
CA LEU A 88 -6.64 -10.33 3.02
C LEU A 88 -6.76 -9.79 4.44
N VAL A 89 -6.95 -8.47 4.56
CA VAL A 89 -7.15 -7.79 5.83
C VAL A 89 -8.61 -7.37 5.96
N ASP A 90 -9.25 -7.82 7.03
CA ASP A 90 -10.61 -7.42 7.39
C ASP A 90 -10.57 -6.50 8.62
N LEU A 91 -10.94 -5.24 8.41
CA LEU A 91 -11.05 -4.23 9.46
C LEU A 91 -12.51 -3.88 9.76
N THR A 92 -13.45 -4.64 9.18
CA THR A 92 -14.88 -4.50 9.48
C THR A 92 -15.14 -5.00 10.90
N GLY A 93 -16.10 -4.38 11.59
CA GLY A 93 -16.47 -4.81 12.93
C GLY A 93 -17.21 -6.15 12.99
N GLN A 94 -17.60 -6.72 11.85
CA GLN A 94 -18.42 -7.94 11.75
C GLN A 94 -17.67 -9.14 11.14
N GLY A 95 -16.44 -8.97 10.64
CA GLY A 95 -15.67 -10.07 10.05
C GLY A 95 -16.23 -10.57 8.71
N VAL A 96 -16.94 -9.73 7.97
CA VAL A 96 -17.67 -10.12 6.75
C VAL A 96 -16.73 -10.69 5.68
N VAL A 97 -15.55 -10.10 5.55
CA VAL A 97 -14.55 -10.46 4.54
C VAL A 97 -13.75 -11.68 4.98
N GLU A 98 -13.45 -11.79 6.28
CA GLU A 98 -12.85 -12.99 6.87
C GLU A 98 -13.76 -14.21 6.69
N GLU A 99 -15.05 -14.08 6.99
CA GLU A 99 -16.03 -15.16 6.86
C GLU A 99 -16.16 -15.63 5.41
N ALA A 100 -16.29 -14.70 4.46
CA ALA A 100 -16.37 -15.01 3.04
C ALA A 100 -15.13 -15.78 2.53
N ALA A 101 -13.95 -15.50 3.09
CA ALA A 101 -12.70 -16.13 2.70
C ALA A 101 -12.41 -17.49 3.36
N ALA A 102 -13.29 -17.98 4.25
CA ALA A 102 -13.05 -19.20 5.01
C ALA A 102 -12.73 -20.42 4.13
N GLY A 103 -13.40 -20.56 2.97
CA GLY A 103 -13.17 -21.65 2.01
C GLY A 103 -11.79 -21.66 1.36
N ILE A 104 -11.08 -20.52 1.39
CA ILE A 104 -9.79 -20.33 0.70
C ILE A 104 -8.64 -19.97 1.64
N ALA A 105 -8.83 -20.07 2.96
CA ALA A 105 -7.82 -19.75 3.97
C ALA A 105 -6.51 -20.58 3.84
N SER A 106 -6.55 -21.73 3.15
CA SER A 106 -5.34 -22.49 2.81
C SER A 106 -4.52 -21.90 1.65
N ARG A 107 -5.08 -20.94 0.90
CA ARG A 107 -4.45 -20.29 -0.27
C ARG A 107 -4.02 -18.84 -0.01
N ILE A 108 -4.73 -18.14 0.87
CA ILE A 108 -4.42 -16.77 1.27
C ILE A 108 -4.20 -16.66 2.79
N THR A 109 -3.52 -15.60 3.21
CA THR A 109 -3.39 -15.25 4.63
C THR A 109 -4.47 -14.24 4.97
N VAL A 110 -5.23 -14.52 6.03
CA VAL A 110 -6.35 -13.69 6.47
C VAL A 110 -6.05 -13.12 7.85
N ALA A 111 -6.27 -11.82 8.01
CA ALA A 111 -6.13 -11.13 9.29
C ALA A 111 -7.33 -10.22 9.53
N ALA A 112 -8.10 -10.54 10.57
CA ALA A 112 -9.21 -9.71 11.02
C ALA A 112 -8.90 -9.03 12.36
N GLY A 113 -9.40 -7.80 12.52
CA GLY A 113 -9.30 -7.07 13.78
C GLY A 113 -9.47 -5.56 13.64
N ARG A 114 -9.10 -4.82 14.68
CA ARG A 114 -9.12 -3.35 14.64
C ARG A 114 -7.80 -2.81 14.10
N PRO A 115 -7.82 -1.76 13.27
CA PRO A 115 -6.60 -1.11 12.83
C PRO A 115 -5.93 -0.36 13.99
N VAL A 116 -4.61 -0.45 14.04
CA VAL A 116 -3.73 0.38 14.88
C VAL A 116 -2.80 1.12 13.93
N GLY A 117 -3.02 2.42 13.78
CA GLY A 117 -2.41 3.26 12.74
C GLY A 117 -3.46 3.88 11.83
N ASP A 118 -3.02 4.65 10.84
CA ASP A 118 -3.89 5.30 9.87
C ASP A 118 -4.00 4.44 8.60
N VAL A 119 -5.20 3.94 8.33
CA VAL A 119 -5.53 3.20 7.12
C VAL A 119 -6.93 3.62 6.65
N PRO A 120 -7.06 4.29 5.50
CA PRO A 120 -8.35 4.78 5.01
C PRO A 120 -9.13 3.66 4.29
N ALA A 121 -9.26 2.48 4.91
CA ALA A 121 -9.97 1.34 4.36
C ALA A 121 -10.54 0.45 5.49
N THR A 122 -11.65 -0.22 5.21
CA THR A 122 -12.30 -1.22 6.06
C THR A 122 -11.94 -2.65 5.65
N ALA A 123 -11.45 -2.87 4.43
CA ALA A 123 -10.92 -4.15 3.98
C ALA A 123 -9.90 -3.95 2.85
N LEU A 124 -8.88 -4.80 2.79
CA LEU A 124 -7.82 -4.75 1.78
C LEU A 124 -7.42 -6.15 1.32
N LEU A 125 -7.21 -6.31 0.02
CA LEU A 125 -6.52 -7.45 -0.58
C LEU A 125 -5.15 -6.97 -1.04
N VAL A 126 -4.09 -7.52 -0.45
CA VAL A 126 -2.70 -7.17 -0.68
C VAL A 126 -2.01 -8.33 -1.39
N ARG A 127 -1.29 -8.00 -2.46
CA ARG A 127 -0.51 -8.95 -3.25
C ARG A 127 0.77 -9.35 -2.49
N PRO A 128 1.38 -10.49 -2.82
CA PRO A 128 2.67 -10.91 -2.24
C PRO A 128 3.82 -9.89 -2.38
N ASP A 129 3.73 -8.97 -3.36
CA ASP A 129 4.69 -7.90 -3.58
C ASP A 129 4.39 -6.61 -2.79
N GLY A 130 3.38 -6.62 -1.91
CA GLY A 130 3.03 -5.52 -1.02
C GLY A 130 2.07 -4.48 -1.61
N TYR A 131 1.65 -4.64 -2.86
CA TYR A 131 0.70 -3.71 -3.50
C TYR A 131 -0.75 -4.13 -3.28
N VAL A 132 -1.61 -3.14 -3.08
CA VAL A 132 -3.05 -3.35 -2.90
C VAL A 132 -3.68 -3.71 -4.25
N ALA A 133 -4.28 -4.90 -4.34
CA ALA A 133 -5.06 -5.37 -5.48
C ALA A 133 -6.50 -4.85 -5.42
N TRP A 134 -7.08 -4.80 -4.22
CA TRP A 134 -8.44 -4.34 -3.97
C TRP A 134 -8.54 -3.73 -2.58
N ALA A 135 -9.42 -2.75 -2.40
CA ALA A 135 -9.73 -2.19 -1.09
C ALA A 135 -11.16 -1.63 -1.07
N SER A 136 -11.72 -1.55 0.14
CA SER A 136 -13.02 -0.92 0.40
C SER A 136 -12.91 0.04 1.57
N ALA A 137 -13.68 1.13 1.54
CA ALA A 137 -13.92 2.01 2.70
C ALA A 137 -15.34 1.83 3.28
N ALA A 138 -16.17 1.00 2.65
CA ALA A 138 -17.54 0.79 3.09
C ALA A 138 -17.58 -0.12 4.33
N PRO A 139 -18.47 0.13 5.32
CA PRO A 139 -18.67 -0.76 6.46
C PRO A 139 -19.05 -2.20 6.05
N THR A 140 -19.72 -2.34 4.91
CA THR A 140 -20.09 -3.60 4.26
C THR A 140 -19.45 -3.68 2.88
N PRO A 141 -18.24 -4.25 2.76
CA PRO A 141 -17.55 -4.36 1.48
C PRO A 141 -18.31 -5.24 0.47
N ASN A 142 -18.17 -4.93 -0.82
CA ASN A 142 -18.75 -5.74 -1.89
C ASN A 142 -17.92 -7.02 -2.09
N ILE A 143 -18.47 -8.16 -1.68
CA ILE A 143 -17.81 -9.46 -1.75
C ILE A 143 -17.67 -9.97 -3.19
N ALA A 144 -18.59 -9.59 -4.10
CA ALA A 144 -18.48 -9.97 -5.51
C ALA A 144 -17.28 -9.29 -6.18
N ASP A 145 -17.01 -8.03 -5.83
CA ASP A 145 -15.83 -7.31 -6.34
C ASP A 145 -14.53 -7.93 -5.80
N LEU A 146 -14.51 -8.29 -4.51
CA LEU A 146 -13.39 -9.02 -3.90
C LEU A 146 -13.15 -10.37 -4.61
N ASP A 147 -14.20 -11.14 -4.88
CA ASP A 147 -14.12 -12.42 -5.59
C ASP A 147 -13.54 -12.26 -7.00
N GLY A 148 -14.00 -11.25 -7.73
CA GLY A 148 -13.47 -10.89 -9.04
C GLY A 148 -11.96 -10.58 -9.01
N GLU A 149 -11.51 -9.84 -8.00
CA GLU A 149 -10.10 -9.48 -7.83
C GLU A 149 -9.24 -10.66 -7.36
N LEU A 150 -9.76 -11.52 -6.48
CA LEU A 150 -9.11 -12.78 -6.10
C LEU A 150 -8.89 -13.69 -7.32
N ASN A 151 -9.88 -13.79 -8.21
CA ASN A 151 -9.76 -14.57 -9.43
C ASN A 151 -8.78 -13.93 -10.41
N ARG A 152 -8.87 -12.60 -10.60
CA ARG A 152 -8.00 -11.85 -11.52
C ARG A 152 -6.52 -11.98 -11.18
N TRP A 153 -6.17 -11.85 -9.90
CA TRP A 153 -4.78 -11.84 -9.46
C TRP A 153 -4.24 -13.22 -9.09
N PHE A 154 -5.08 -14.10 -8.55
CA PHE A 154 -4.62 -15.35 -7.92
C PHE A 154 -5.30 -16.61 -8.46
N GLY A 155 -6.31 -16.48 -9.33
CA GLY A 155 -7.06 -17.62 -9.87
C GLY A 155 -7.81 -18.40 -8.78
N VAL A 156 -8.28 -17.70 -7.75
CA VAL A 156 -9.03 -18.25 -6.60
C VAL A 156 -10.40 -17.59 -6.53
N THR A 157 -11.41 -18.33 -6.09
CA THR A 157 -12.81 -17.88 -5.97
C THR A 157 -13.34 -18.23 -4.58
N LEU A 158 -14.20 -17.39 -4.01
CA LEU A 158 -14.78 -17.49 -2.66
C LEU A 158 -15.85 -18.59 -2.49
N THR A 159 -15.97 -19.51 -3.46
CA THR A 159 -16.97 -20.60 -3.55
C THR A 159 -17.44 -21.21 -2.22
#